data_AF-H3GX38-F1
#
_entry.id   AF-H3GX38-F1
#
_cell.length_a   1.000
_cell.length_b   1.000
_cell.length_c   1.000
_cell.angle_alpha   90.00
_cell.angle_beta   90.00
_cell.angle_gamma   90.00
#
_symmetry.space_group_name_H-M   'P 1'
#
loop_
_entity.id
_entity.type
_entity.pdbx_description
1 polymer ?
#
loop_
_entity_poly.entity_id
_entity_poly.type
_entity_poly.pdbx_seq_one_letter_code
_entity_poly.pdbx_strand_id
1 'polypeptide(L)'
;MPLLAKLQRYSRRQYIAGLLLFALFLAIIGQLQVLLVLFVLSLPVLVYSRWVYRQQQHHGVTDREIEQLLRTFLGGAILLPPLALVGQLIIGPLLAALCFFDQRVSIQNQLHKYIHAPATESRAVPVHGPKLSKMLKSLKLDKTFGYYMFMFALAYVVAALVEEFLKYWIIQGTCCCGSSRRVSCIRSLFCCCKGKNASTPAFTALKQRQQRHGAIRGMMCHPSRLLYYHRPHANHAFVVFLAVLAGALGFSVMENLGFSLAAKTFHDKISTAALRTISSTPLHCICGGITGVRMAERLLTHRQGGSEQRGTNAAKAELGRWRTKLAVIFPAVLIHGTFDAQLFLLMTLVSDKMESAHPTLYGVVLPTILSSVVLLVSFVYLRRKLHAMENKMNETRYMHVAVDLESGERLGAVNGGFGDEMDFFGNEDEEDDNDSEAEEETFVQGGNRKFEPPTKEADVMVNITDSDSSNQGVDSNGIVTGRWKTGIFGFTDSMVPNGVMSCCCPGIAVAQISARLGLMQFYHVLGLFGGLYLVALIAACADSDFFEFLFWLCAVISALCLLRLRWRIRTLFSIPGSHVEDAAFSFCCGCCSIAQMASHVESYEPGTFTFAPRATLQGYSLN
;
A
#
# COMPACT_ATOMS: atom_id res chain seq x y z
N MET A 1 -33.02 -14.76 9.30
CA MET A 1 -33.19 -14.27 7.91
C MET A 1 -33.63 -12.80 7.80
N PRO A 2 -34.74 -12.31 8.41
CA PRO A 2 -35.25 -10.94 8.16
C PRO A 2 -34.38 -9.81 8.75
N LEU A 3 -33.65 -10.07 9.84
CA LEU A 3 -32.75 -9.08 10.46
C LEU A 3 -31.51 -8.79 9.58
N LEU A 4 -30.96 -9.81 8.92
CA LEU A 4 -29.82 -9.69 8.02
C LEU A 4 -30.17 -8.85 6.79
N ALA A 5 -31.37 -9.07 6.22
CA ALA A 5 -31.90 -8.29 5.11
C ALA A 5 -32.24 -6.82 5.50
N LYS A 6 -32.45 -6.53 6.78
CA LYS A 6 -32.59 -5.15 7.31
C LYS A 6 -31.22 -4.46 7.47
N LEU A 7 -30.21 -5.17 7.98
CA LEU A 7 -28.85 -4.65 8.16
C LEU A 7 -28.15 -4.36 6.81
N GLN A 8 -28.32 -5.24 5.82
CA GLN A 8 -27.83 -5.00 4.44
C GLN A 8 -28.49 -3.78 3.78
N ARG A 9 -29.78 -3.54 4.04
CA ARG A 9 -30.47 -2.33 3.57
C ARG A 9 -29.92 -1.06 4.22
N TYR A 10 -29.45 -1.15 5.46
CA TYR A 10 -28.93 -0.01 6.21
C TYR A 10 -27.57 0.46 5.68
N SER A 11 -26.63 -0.46 5.41
CA SER A 11 -25.30 -0.07 4.87
C SER A 11 -25.39 0.47 3.44
N ARG A 12 -26.30 -0.07 2.62
CA ARG A 12 -26.54 0.40 1.24
C ARG A 12 -27.07 1.84 1.22
N ARG A 13 -27.97 2.17 2.15
CA ARG A 13 -28.51 3.54 2.31
C ARG A 13 -27.45 4.53 2.76
N GLN A 14 -26.57 4.14 3.68
CA GLN A 14 -25.46 5.00 4.13
C GLN A 14 -24.45 5.27 3.01
N TYR A 15 -24.13 4.27 2.20
CA TYR A 15 -23.25 4.44 1.04
C TYR A 15 -23.86 5.37 -0.01
N ILE A 16 -25.14 5.14 -0.36
CA ILE A 16 -25.87 6.01 -1.30
C ILE A 16 -25.96 7.44 -0.74
N ALA A 17 -26.26 7.61 0.55
CA ALA A 17 -26.31 8.93 1.19
C ALA A 17 -24.95 9.65 1.18
N GLY A 18 -23.85 8.93 1.43
CA GLY A 18 -22.50 9.49 1.33
C GLY A 18 -22.14 9.91 -0.10
N LEU A 19 -22.51 9.11 -1.09
CA LEU A 19 -22.29 9.41 -2.51
C LEU A 19 -23.12 10.61 -2.98
N LEU A 20 -24.37 10.70 -2.51
CA LEU A 20 -25.25 11.85 -2.76
C LEU A 20 -24.77 13.12 -2.05
N LEU A 21 -24.29 13.03 -0.81
CA LEU A 21 -23.71 14.17 -0.08
C LEU A 21 -22.43 14.67 -0.76
N PHE A 22 -21.57 13.77 -1.23
CA PHE A 22 -20.36 14.13 -1.96
C PHE A 22 -20.69 14.75 -3.33
N ALA A 23 -21.63 14.17 -4.07
CA ALA A 23 -22.14 14.75 -5.32
C ALA A 23 -22.76 16.14 -5.10
N LEU A 24 -23.53 16.32 -4.02
CA LEU A 24 -24.12 17.60 -3.64
C LEU A 24 -23.04 18.63 -3.27
N PHE A 25 -22.01 18.23 -2.52
CA PHE A 25 -20.87 19.08 -2.17
C PHE A 25 -20.13 19.58 -3.43
N LEU A 26 -19.85 18.68 -4.38
CA LEU A 26 -19.23 19.05 -5.66
C LEU A 26 -20.13 19.97 -6.51
N ALA A 27 -21.44 19.77 -6.46
CA ALA A 27 -22.40 20.64 -7.11
C ALA A 27 -22.44 22.04 -6.47
N ILE A 28 -22.37 22.14 -5.14
CA ILE A 28 -22.36 23.41 -4.39
C ILE A 28 -21.11 24.26 -4.71
N ILE A 29 -19.96 23.63 -4.97
CA ILE A 29 -18.71 24.33 -5.33
C ILE A 29 -18.73 24.81 -6.80
N GLY A 30 -19.86 24.67 -7.50
CA GLY A 30 -19.98 25.10 -8.91
C GLY A 30 -19.26 24.17 -9.89
N GLN A 31 -18.83 22.99 -9.44
CA GLN A 31 -18.14 22.01 -10.28
C GLN A 31 -19.09 20.94 -10.84
N LEU A 32 -20.27 21.36 -11.31
CA LEU A 32 -21.24 20.46 -11.93
C LEU A 32 -20.63 19.69 -13.13
N GLN A 33 -19.67 20.30 -13.82
CA GLN A 33 -18.88 19.66 -14.88
C GLN A 33 -18.10 18.43 -14.40
N VAL A 34 -17.56 18.46 -13.17
CA VAL A 34 -16.83 17.33 -12.59
C VAL A 34 -17.77 16.18 -12.24
N LEU A 35 -19.03 16.48 -11.91
CA LEU A 35 -20.03 15.44 -11.62
C LEU A 35 -20.28 14.52 -12.82
N LEU A 36 -20.35 15.08 -14.05
CA LEU A 36 -20.55 14.27 -15.26
C LEU A 36 -19.33 13.42 -15.58
N VAL A 37 -18.12 13.98 -15.40
CA VAL A 37 -16.86 13.23 -15.55
C VAL A 37 -16.82 12.07 -14.54
N LEU A 38 -17.13 12.35 -13.26
CA LEU A 38 -17.19 11.33 -12.21
C LEU A 38 -18.25 10.27 -12.51
N PHE A 39 -19.41 10.66 -13.06
CA PHE A 39 -20.44 9.71 -13.46
C PHE A 39 -19.92 8.72 -14.50
N VAL A 40 -19.29 9.21 -15.57
CA VAL A 40 -18.69 8.36 -16.63
C VAL A 40 -17.65 7.41 -16.02
N LEU A 41 -16.73 7.94 -15.21
CA LEU A 41 -15.68 7.15 -14.55
C LEU A 41 -16.22 6.15 -13.52
N SER A 42 -17.41 6.37 -12.98
CA SER A 42 -18.05 5.47 -12.00
C SER A 42 -18.77 4.27 -12.63
N LEU A 43 -19.08 4.31 -13.94
CA LEU A 43 -19.81 3.23 -14.61
C LEU A 43 -19.13 1.84 -14.44
N PRO A 44 -17.81 1.69 -14.63
CA PRO A 44 -17.13 0.42 -14.37
C PRO A 44 -17.22 -0.04 -12.91
N VAL A 45 -17.23 0.91 -11.95
CA VAL A 45 -17.38 0.60 -10.52
C VAL A 45 -18.76 0.04 -10.22
N LEU A 46 -19.80 0.59 -10.84
CA LEU A 46 -21.17 0.07 -10.72
C LEU A 46 -21.29 -1.33 -11.32
N VAL A 47 -20.69 -1.56 -12.50
CA VAL A 47 -20.65 -2.87 -13.16
C VAL A 47 -19.92 -3.90 -12.29
N TYR A 48 -18.73 -3.54 -11.78
CA TYR A 48 -17.95 -4.38 -10.88
C TYR A 48 -18.73 -4.72 -9.60
N SER A 49 -19.34 -3.73 -8.95
CA SER A 49 -20.12 -3.93 -7.73
C SER A 49 -21.33 -4.84 -7.95
N ARG A 50 -22.04 -4.66 -9.08
CA ARG A 50 -23.14 -5.55 -9.48
C ARG A 50 -22.65 -6.97 -9.75
N TRP A 51 -21.49 -7.11 -10.38
CA TRP A 51 -20.89 -8.42 -10.65
C TRP A 51 -20.45 -9.12 -9.36
N VAL A 52 -19.74 -8.44 -8.45
CA VAL A 52 -19.38 -8.97 -7.12
C VAL A 52 -20.61 -9.43 -6.35
N TYR A 53 -21.70 -8.66 -6.39
CA TYR A 53 -22.95 -9.05 -5.74
C TYR A 53 -23.55 -10.35 -6.32
N ARG A 54 -23.45 -10.56 -7.64
CA ARG A 54 -23.81 -11.86 -8.24
C ARG A 54 -22.86 -12.97 -7.79
N GLN A 55 -21.57 -12.69 -7.71
CA GLN A 55 -20.59 -13.67 -7.24
C GLN A 55 -20.77 -14.05 -5.77
N GLN A 56 -21.25 -13.12 -4.93
CA GLN A 56 -21.64 -13.43 -3.56
C GLN A 56 -22.68 -14.55 -3.49
N GLN A 57 -23.64 -14.56 -4.42
CA GLN A 57 -24.68 -15.60 -4.48
C GLN A 57 -24.11 -16.96 -4.95
N HIS A 58 -23.15 -16.97 -5.88
CA HIS A 58 -22.58 -18.21 -6.45
C HIS A 58 -21.44 -18.81 -5.62
N HIS A 59 -20.53 -17.98 -5.11
CA HIS A 59 -19.32 -18.40 -4.41
C HIS A 59 -19.38 -18.15 -2.90
N GLY A 60 -20.53 -17.75 -2.36
CA GLY A 60 -20.69 -17.54 -0.92
C GLY A 60 -19.76 -16.48 -0.33
N VAL A 61 -19.46 -15.42 -1.10
CA VAL A 61 -18.65 -14.29 -0.61
C VAL A 61 -19.40 -13.61 0.53
N THR A 62 -18.76 -13.52 1.69
CA THR A 62 -19.36 -12.96 2.90
C THR A 62 -19.47 -11.43 2.82
N ASP A 63 -20.42 -10.83 3.54
CA ASP A 63 -20.55 -9.36 3.61
C ASP A 63 -19.27 -8.69 4.12
N ARG A 64 -18.51 -9.38 4.98
CA ARG A 64 -17.22 -8.91 5.49
C ARG A 64 -16.16 -8.88 4.39
N GLU A 65 -16.14 -9.87 3.52
CA GLU A 65 -15.24 -9.88 2.36
C GLU A 65 -15.62 -8.77 1.38
N ILE A 66 -16.91 -8.51 1.15
CA ILE A 66 -17.36 -7.36 0.33
C ILE A 66 -16.89 -6.03 0.93
N GLU A 67 -17.00 -5.86 2.25
CA GLU A 67 -16.47 -4.68 2.93
C GLU A 67 -14.95 -4.55 2.71
N GLN A 68 -14.21 -5.66 2.74
CA GLN A 68 -12.78 -5.66 2.46
C GLN A 68 -12.46 -5.35 0.98
N LEU A 69 -13.28 -5.82 0.02
CA LEU A 69 -13.17 -5.45 -1.39
C LEU A 69 -13.34 -3.94 -1.58
N LEU A 70 -14.33 -3.35 -0.90
CA LEU A 70 -14.54 -1.89 -0.92
C LEU A 70 -13.33 -1.14 -0.33
N ARG A 71 -12.78 -1.60 0.80
CA ARG A 71 -11.57 -1.01 1.39
C ARG A 71 -10.36 -1.13 0.46
N THR A 72 -10.27 -2.24 -0.27
CA THR A 72 -9.20 -2.47 -1.25
C THR A 72 -9.34 -1.55 -2.46
N PHE A 73 -10.57 -1.35 -2.95
CA PHE A 73 -10.89 -0.33 -3.96
C PHE A 73 -10.49 1.08 -3.49
N LEU A 74 -10.85 1.47 -2.27
CA LEU A 74 -10.50 2.77 -1.70
C LEU A 74 -8.99 2.96 -1.54
N GLY A 75 -8.26 1.94 -1.10
CA GLY A 75 -6.81 2.00 -1.06
C GLY A 75 -6.20 2.07 -2.47
N GLY A 76 -6.79 1.35 -3.44
CA GLY A 76 -6.45 1.46 -4.85
C GLY A 76 -6.62 2.89 -5.38
N ALA A 77 -7.71 3.55 -5.04
CA ALA A 77 -8.02 4.91 -5.45
C ALA A 77 -7.15 5.95 -4.75
N ILE A 78 -7.02 5.88 -3.43
CA ILE A 78 -6.45 6.97 -2.63
C ILE A 78 -4.93 6.83 -2.47
N LEU A 79 -4.43 5.61 -2.25
CA LEU A 79 -3.03 5.37 -1.89
C LEU A 79 -2.13 5.11 -3.11
N LEU A 80 -2.61 4.33 -4.07
CA LEU A 80 -1.75 3.89 -5.18
C LEU A 80 -1.37 5.01 -6.17
N PRO A 81 -2.26 5.93 -6.61
CA PRO A 81 -1.90 6.96 -7.57
C PRO A 81 -0.81 7.92 -7.07
N PRO A 82 -0.86 8.44 -5.81
CA PRO A 82 0.25 9.24 -5.29
C PRO A 82 1.58 8.47 -5.23
N LEU A 83 1.55 7.19 -4.86
CA LEU A 83 2.77 6.35 -4.84
C LEU A 83 3.31 6.10 -6.25
N ALA A 84 2.44 5.85 -7.22
CA ALA A 84 2.81 5.70 -8.62
C ALA A 84 3.42 7.00 -9.15
N LEU A 85 2.81 8.16 -8.85
CA LEU A 85 3.33 9.47 -9.21
C LEU A 85 4.72 9.72 -8.61
N VAL A 86 4.95 9.38 -7.33
CA VAL A 86 6.28 9.48 -6.71
C VAL A 86 7.28 8.59 -7.45
N GLY A 87 6.90 7.35 -7.77
CA GLY A 87 7.74 6.45 -8.57
C GLY A 87 8.08 7.04 -9.94
N GLN A 88 7.10 7.61 -10.63
CA GLN A 88 7.26 8.27 -11.92
C GLN A 88 8.19 9.49 -11.83
N LEU A 89 8.03 10.33 -10.80
CA LEU A 89 8.83 11.54 -10.59
C LEU A 89 10.28 11.24 -10.19
N ILE A 90 10.56 10.07 -9.61
CA ILE A 90 11.92 9.65 -9.27
C ILE A 90 12.58 8.93 -10.45
N ILE A 91 11.91 7.93 -11.03
CA ILE A 91 12.50 7.06 -12.05
C ILE A 91 12.54 7.75 -13.41
N GLY A 92 11.53 8.54 -13.76
CA GLY A 92 11.44 9.23 -15.06
C GLY A 92 12.65 10.12 -15.35
N PRO A 93 13.03 11.07 -14.46
CA PRO A 93 14.21 11.91 -14.66
C PRO A 93 15.52 11.12 -14.70
N LEU A 94 15.66 10.05 -13.92
CA LEU A 94 16.84 9.18 -13.95
C LEU A 94 16.97 8.48 -15.30
N LEU A 95 15.87 7.93 -15.82
CA LEU A 95 15.83 7.34 -17.16
C LEU A 95 16.12 8.37 -18.24
N ALA A 96 15.57 9.58 -18.14
CA ALA A 96 15.83 10.65 -19.08
C ALA A 96 17.33 11.03 -19.08
N ALA A 97 17.96 11.16 -17.91
CA ALA A 97 19.37 11.46 -17.79
C ALA A 97 20.27 10.37 -18.41
N LEU A 98 19.88 9.10 -18.28
CA LEU A 98 20.60 7.97 -18.87
C LEU A 98 20.40 7.88 -20.38
N CYS A 99 19.15 8.01 -20.84
CA CYS A 99 18.78 7.80 -22.24
C CYS A 99 19.12 8.98 -23.15
N PHE A 100 19.12 10.21 -22.64
CA PHE A 100 19.46 11.42 -23.40
C PHE A 100 20.88 11.91 -23.14
N PHE A 101 21.78 11.01 -22.73
CA PHE A 101 23.17 11.37 -22.45
C PHE A 101 23.91 11.92 -23.67
N ASP A 102 23.59 11.39 -24.86
CA ASP A 102 24.07 11.85 -26.17
C ASP A 102 23.61 13.29 -26.49
N GLN A 103 22.40 13.65 -26.07
CA GLN A 103 21.77 14.95 -26.33
C GLN A 103 21.94 15.97 -25.19
N ARG A 104 22.69 15.63 -24.12
CA ARG A 104 22.78 16.45 -22.90
C ARG A 104 23.14 17.92 -23.15
N VAL A 105 24.06 18.19 -24.06
CA VAL A 105 24.54 19.56 -24.36
C VAL A 105 23.45 20.36 -25.08
N SER A 106 22.75 19.75 -26.04
CA SER A 106 21.63 20.38 -26.73
C SER A 106 20.50 20.70 -25.76
N ILE A 107 20.14 19.75 -24.90
CA ILE A 107 19.09 19.93 -23.87
C ILE A 107 19.49 21.03 -22.89
N GLN A 108 20.73 21.03 -22.39
CA GLN A 108 21.26 22.07 -21.50
C GLN A 108 21.21 23.45 -22.16
N ASN A 109 21.60 23.56 -23.44
CA ASN A 109 21.55 24.82 -24.18
C ASN A 109 20.11 25.33 -24.38
N GLN A 110 19.17 24.45 -24.73
CA GLN A 110 17.75 24.80 -24.83
C GLN A 110 17.17 25.24 -23.50
N LEU A 111 17.50 24.52 -22.42
CA LEU A 111 17.07 24.85 -21.06
C LEU A 111 17.65 26.19 -20.60
N HIS A 112 18.94 26.42 -20.82
CA HIS A 112 19.62 27.68 -20.50
C HIS A 112 18.99 28.85 -21.28
N LYS A 113 18.71 28.68 -22.57
CA LYS A 113 18.04 29.69 -23.39
C LYS A 113 16.64 30.02 -22.87
N TYR A 114 15.90 29.02 -22.38
CA TYR A 114 14.57 29.23 -21.81
C TYR A 114 14.62 29.96 -20.45
N ILE A 115 15.58 29.59 -19.59
CA ILE A 115 15.76 30.19 -18.26
C ILE A 115 16.25 31.64 -18.37
N HIS A 116 17.16 31.93 -19.30
CA HIS A 116 17.79 33.24 -19.46
C HIS A 116 17.17 34.11 -20.56
N ALA A 117 16.04 33.72 -21.15
CA ALA A 117 15.34 34.56 -22.12
C ALA A 117 14.92 35.88 -21.42
N PRO A 118 15.33 37.06 -21.94
CA PRO A 118 15.02 38.34 -21.33
C PRO A 118 13.50 38.52 -21.21
N ALA A 119 13.05 38.96 -20.04
CA ALA A 119 11.64 39.08 -19.64
C ALA A 119 10.87 40.20 -20.38
N THR A 120 11.32 40.62 -21.56
CA THR A 120 10.92 41.86 -22.22
C THR A 120 9.54 41.82 -22.88
N GLU A 121 8.82 40.69 -22.94
CA GLU A 121 7.49 40.63 -23.60
C GLU A 121 6.36 39.99 -22.78
N SER A 122 6.57 39.55 -21.54
CA SER A 122 5.46 39.05 -20.73
C SER A 122 5.66 39.32 -19.24
N ARG A 123 4.78 40.16 -18.69
CA ARG A 123 4.65 40.52 -17.26
C ARG A 123 5.10 39.40 -16.32
N ALA A 124 5.94 39.78 -15.36
CA ALA A 124 6.39 38.97 -14.25
C ALA A 124 5.20 38.40 -13.46
N VAL A 125 4.84 37.15 -13.77
CA VAL A 125 3.95 36.30 -12.96
C VAL A 125 4.81 35.12 -12.46
N PRO A 126 4.68 34.73 -11.19
CA PRO A 126 5.52 33.75 -10.53
C PRO A 126 5.60 32.41 -11.28
N VAL A 127 6.75 31.76 -11.13
CA VAL A 127 7.09 30.47 -11.74
C VAL A 127 6.41 29.35 -10.97
N HIS A 128 5.09 29.23 -11.08
CA HIS A 128 4.36 28.07 -10.58
C HIS A 128 3.84 27.23 -11.76
N GLY A 129 3.83 25.90 -11.55
CA GLY A 129 3.21 24.82 -12.35
C GLY A 129 3.28 24.87 -13.89
N PRO A 130 2.40 25.63 -14.57
CA PRO A 130 2.26 25.64 -16.03
C PRO A 130 3.52 25.94 -16.84
N LYS A 131 4.50 26.68 -16.29
CA LYS A 131 5.74 27.01 -17.03
C LYS A 131 6.63 25.78 -17.26
N LEU A 132 6.73 24.86 -16.30
CA LEU A 132 7.60 23.68 -16.43
C LEU A 132 7.06 22.70 -17.48
N SER A 133 5.75 22.44 -17.48
CA SER A 133 5.13 21.57 -18.50
C SER A 133 5.27 22.17 -19.90
N LYS A 134 5.06 23.49 -20.06
CA LYS A 134 5.28 24.19 -21.33
C LYS A 134 6.74 24.13 -21.76
N MET A 135 7.68 24.34 -20.84
CA MET A 135 9.11 24.23 -21.09
C MET A 135 9.48 22.84 -21.57
N LEU A 136 9.04 21.79 -20.88
CA LEU A 136 9.29 20.40 -21.26
C LEU A 136 8.69 20.06 -22.63
N LYS A 137 7.48 20.55 -22.94
CA LYS A 137 6.86 20.39 -24.27
C LYS A 137 7.60 21.15 -25.39
N SER A 138 8.32 22.21 -25.03
CA SER A 138 9.09 23.01 -26.00
C SER A 138 10.48 22.46 -26.30
N LEU A 139 10.95 21.46 -25.53
CA LEU A 139 12.23 20.81 -25.78
C LEU A 139 12.17 20.05 -27.10
N LYS A 140 13.01 20.47 -28.05
CA LYS A 140 13.22 19.76 -29.30
C LYS A 140 14.22 18.64 -29.02
N LEU A 141 13.69 17.44 -28.83
CA LEU A 141 14.49 16.23 -28.69
C LEU A 141 14.63 15.57 -30.05
N ASP A 142 15.86 15.25 -30.42
CA ASP A 142 16.12 14.46 -31.61
C ASP A 142 15.67 13.02 -31.34
N LYS A 143 15.03 12.39 -32.33
CA LYS A 143 14.54 11.00 -32.24
C LYS A 143 15.69 9.99 -32.38
N THR A 144 16.70 10.10 -31.51
CA THR A 144 17.85 9.18 -31.48
C THR A 144 17.43 7.83 -30.87
N PHE A 145 18.32 6.84 -30.92
CA PHE A 145 18.09 5.55 -30.24
C PHE A 145 17.76 5.74 -28.74
N GLY A 146 18.42 6.71 -28.09
CA GLY A 146 18.16 7.08 -26.70
C GLY A 146 16.71 7.50 -26.46
N TYR A 147 16.10 8.26 -27.37
CA TYR A 147 14.69 8.65 -27.29
C TYR A 147 13.75 7.43 -27.27
N TYR A 148 13.93 6.48 -28.19
CA TYR A 148 13.10 5.29 -28.24
C TYR A 148 13.31 4.38 -27.02
N MET A 149 14.54 4.29 -26.51
CA MET A 149 14.83 3.59 -25.25
C MET A 149 14.19 4.25 -24.04
N PHE A 150 14.17 5.58 -24.00
CA PHE A 150 13.46 6.32 -22.97
C PHE A 150 11.95 6.02 -22.99
N MET A 151 11.31 6.09 -24.16
CA MET A 151 9.88 5.79 -24.30
C MET A 151 9.56 4.34 -23.93
N PHE A 152 10.41 3.38 -24.33
CA PHE A 152 10.27 1.98 -23.95
C PHE A 152 10.39 1.80 -22.42
N ALA A 153 11.39 2.42 -21.80
CA ALA A 153 11.58 2.34 -20.35
C ALA A 153 10.44 3.03 -19.59
N LEU A 154 9.91 4.14 -20.11
CA LEU A 154 8.75 4.82 -19.53
C LEU A 154 7.51 3.90 -19.55
N ALA A 155 7.28 3.17 -20.64
CA ALA A 155 6.17 2.22 -20.74
C ALA A 155 6.34 1.01 -19.82
N TYR A 156 7.47 0.30 -19.89
CA TYR A 156 7.63 -0.99 -19.19
C TYR A 156 8.08 -0.86 -17.73
N VAL A 157 8.95 0.11 -17.43
CA VAL A 157 9.49 0.28 -16.06
C VAL A 157 8.61 1.22 -15.26
N VAL A 158 8.29 2.39 -15.80
CA VAL A 158 7.65 3.45 -15.03
C VAL A 158 6.13 3.26 -14.96
N ALA A 159 5.44 3.09 -16.09
CA ALA A 159 4.00 2.86 -16.09
C ALA A 159 3.69 1.42 -15.65
N ALA A 160 4.20 0.42 -16.37
CA ALA A 160 3.80 -0.96 -16.11
C ALA A 160 4.36 -1.56 -14.81
N LEU A 161 5.68 -1.59 -14.61
CA LEU A 161 6.27 -2.29 -13.46
C LEU A 161 5.89 -1.64 -12.12
N VAL A 162 5.99 -0.31 -11.99
CA VAL A 162 5.65 0.39 -10.75
C VAL A 162 4.18 0.18 -10.41
N GLU A 163 3.28 0.39 -11.36
CA GLU A 163 1.84 0.32 -11.08
C GLU A 163 1.36 -1.10 -10.79
N GLU A 164 1.83 -2.10 -11.54
CA GLU A 164 1.47 -3.50 -11.28
C GLU A 164 2.07 -3.99 -9.95
N PHE A 165 3.27 -3.53 -9.59
CA PHE A 165 3.85 -3.82 -8.28
C PHE A 165 3.04 -3.21 -7.14
N LEU A 166 2.58 -1.96 -7.30
CA LEU A 166 1.73 -1.29 -6.32
C LEU A 166 0.38 -1.98 -6.12
N LYS A 167 -0.26 -2.43 -7.22
CA LYS A 167 -1.49 -3.24 -7.19
C LYS A 167 -1.28 -4.60 -6.51
N TYR A 168 -0.12 -5.21 -6.68
CA TYR A 168 0.24 -6.42 -5.95
C TYR A 168 0.46 -6.13 -4.45
N TRP A 169 1.19 -5.04 -4.14
CA TRP A 169 1.58 -4.66 -2.78
C TRP A 169 0.39 -4.36 -1.88
N ILE A 170 -0.62 -3.63 -2.37
CA ILE A 170 -1.82 -3.31 -1.59
C ILE A 170 -2.55 -4.56 -1.09
N ILE A 171 -2.57 -5.63 -1.88
CA ILE A 171 -3.23 -6.89 -1.54
C ILE A 171 -2.36 -7.71 -0.59
N GLN A 172 -1.06 -7.82 -0.90
CA GLN A 172 -0.12 -8.55 -0.04
C GLN A 172 -0.12 -7.99 1.38
N GLY A 173 -0.31 -6.67 1.50
CA GLY A 173 -0.44 -5.96 2.75
C GLY A 173 0.73 -6.23 3.69
N THR A 174 1.94 -6.18 3.15
CA THR A 174 3.18 -6.15 3.92
C THR A 174 3.35 -4.79 4.58
N CYS A 175 2.51 -4.47 5.56
CA CYS A 175 2.97 -3.66 6.68
C CYS A 175 3.48 -4.66 7.73
N CYS A 176 4.79 -4.65 7.95
CA CYS A 176 5.59 -5.66 8.65
C CYS A 176 5.29 -5.81 10.15
N CYS A 177 4.05 -6.07 10.54
CA CYS A 177 3.73 -6.60 11.86
C CYS A 177 4.00 -8.12 11.87
N GLY A 178 5.26 -8.51 11.72
CA GLY A 178 5.70 -9.88 11.94
C GLY A 178 5.60 -10.23 13.42
N SER A 179 4.95 -11.36 13.70
CA SER A 179 4.82 -11.91 15.05
C SER A 179 6.15 -12.51 15.49
N SER A 180 7.11 -11.68 15.91
CA SER A 180 8.28 -12.17 16.63
C SER A 180 8.44 -11.43 17.95
N ARG A 181 8.22 -12.21 19.01
CA ARG A 181 8.62 -12.05 20.42
C ARG A 181 8.14 -10.79 21.17
N ARG A 182 7.09 -11.04 21.98
CA ARG A 182 6.86 -10.54 23.36
C ARG A 182 7.69 -9.32 23.78
N VAL A 183 7.37 -8.13 23.29
CA VAL A 183 7.55 -6.88 24.06
C VAL A 183 6.34 -5.98 23.81
N SER A 184 5.86 -5.39 24.91
CA SER A 184 4.58 -4.70 25.10
C SER A 184 4.16 -3.77 23.94
N CYS A 185 3.16 -4.20 23.16
CA CYS A 185 2.52 -3.41 22.11
C CYS A 185 1.23 -2.77 22.66
N ILE A 186 1.30 -1.51 23.11
CA ILE A 186 0.13 -0.77 23.60
C ILE A 186 -0.66 -0.23 22.39
N ARG A 187 -1.55 -1.09 21.87
CA ARG A 187 -2.54 -0.83 20.81
C ARG A 187 -3.86 -0.35 21.42
N SER A 188 -4.22 0.92 21.22
CA SER A 188 -5.53 1.45 21.65
C SER A 188 -6.47 1.87 20.52
N LEU A 189 -6.01 2.40 19.37
CA LEU A 189 -6.95 2.91 18.36
C LEU A 189 -7.06 2.14 17.02
N PHE A 190 -6.06 1.37 16.58
CA PHE A 190 -6.08 0.80 15.22
C PHE A 190 -5.69 -0.67 15.09
N CYS A 191 -5.58 -1.42 16.18
CA CYS A 191 -5.32 -2.84 16.03
C CYS A 191 -6.05 -3.74 17.03
N CYS A 192 -6.85 -4.66 16.48
CA CYS A 192 -7.79 -5.52 17.21
C CYS A 192 -7.15 -6.68 18.00
N CYS A 193 -5.85 -6.69 18.28
CA CYS A 193 -5.26 -7.74 19.13
C CYS A 193 -5.10 -7.23 20.56
N LYS A 194 -6.23 -7.16 21.30
CA LYS A 194 -6.21 -7.02 22.76
C LYS A 194 -6.20 -8.43 23.35
N GLY A 195 -5.02 -8.99 23.57
CA GLY A 195 -4.87 -10.20 24.38
C GLY A 195 -4.98 -9.80 25.85
N LYS A 196 -6.04 -10.27 26.54
CA LYS A 196 -6.10 -10.26 28.00
C LYS A 196 -5.31 -11.45 28.53
N ASN A 197 -4.72 -11.24 29.69
CA ASN A 197 -3.89 -12.16 30.46
C ASN A 197 -4.55 -13.54 30.63
N ALA A 198 -3.71 -14.57 30.61
CA ALA A 198 -4.07 -15.96 30.86
C ALA A 198 -4.32 -16.19 32.35
N SER A 199 -5.56 -16.52 32.71
CA SER A 199 -5.93 -17.35 33.86
C SER A 199 -7.45 -17.56 33.85
N THR A 200 -7.96 -18.25 32.83
CA THR A 200 -9.36 -18.73 32.84
C THR A 200 -9.45 -20.00 31.99
N PRO A 201 -10.09 -21.08 32.49
CA PRO A 201 -10.06 -22.39 31.86
C PRO A 201 -10.67 -22.39 30.45
N ALA A 202 -10.11 -23.25 29.59
CA ALA A 202 -10.17 -23.18 28.14
C ALA A 202 -11.57 -23.37 27.51
N PHE A 203 -12.56 -23.85 28.26
CA PHE A 203 -13.87 -24.18 27.71
C PHE A 203 -14.87 -23.00 27.69
N THR A 204 -14.76 -22.04 28.62
CA THR A 204 -15.67 -20.87 28.68
C THR A 204 -15.22 -19.71 27.77
N ALA A 205 -13.94 -19.65 27.41
CA ALA A 205 -13.36 -18.57 26.60
C ALA A 205 -13.77 -18.60 25.12
N LEU A 206 -14.08 -19.78 24.57
CA LEU A 206 -14.54 -19.92 23.18
C LEU A 206 -15.97 -19.39 23.01
N LYS A 207 -16.89 -19.71 23.94
CA LYS A 207 -18.27 -19.22 23.93
C LYS A 207 -18.33 -17.70 24.14
N GLN A 208 -17.45 -17.15 24.99
CA GLN A 208 -17.39 -15.71 25.28
C GLN A 208 -16.70 -14.88 24.18
N ARG A 209 -15.76 -15.45 23.41
CA ARG A 209 -15.16 -14.80 22.23
C ARG A 209 -16.14 -14.64 21.07
N GLN A 210 -17.08 -15.56 20.92
CA GLN A 210 -18.04 -15.54 19.81
C GLN A 210 -19.19 -14.56 20.04
N GLN A 211 -19.63 -14.37 21.29
CA GLN A 211 -20.72 -13.42 21.63
C GLN A 211 -20.28 -11.95 21.75
N ARG A 212 -19.03 -11.64 22.10
CA ARG A 212 -18.56 -10.24 22.27
C ARG A 212 -18.03 -9.55 21.01
N HIS A 213 -18.01 -10.22 19.86
CA HIS A 213 -17.60 -9.59 18.58
C HIS A 213 -18.76 -9.02 17.75
N GLY A 214 -19.98 -8.99 18.32
CA GLY A 214 -21.17 -8.46 17.66
C GLY A 214 -21.34 -6.94 17.67
N ALA A 215 -20.51 -6.15 18.37
CA ALA A 215 -20.73 -4.71 18.49
C ALA A 215 -19.44 -3.88 18.37
N ILE A 216 -19.31 -3.20 17.24
CA ILE A 216 -18.77 -1.83 17.08
C ILE A 216 -17.37 -1.60 17.72
N ARG A 217 -16.32 -2.13 17.10
CA ARG A 217 -14.93 -1.59 17.22
C ARG A 217 -14.03 -2.10 16.10
N GLY A 218 -14.34 -1.70 14.86
CA GLY A 218 -13.73 -2.21 13.63
C GLY A 218 -13.07 -1.13 12.78
N MET A 219 -12.20 -0.29 13.34
CA MET A 219 -11.46 0.69 12.53
C MET A 219 -10.29 0.01 11.82
N MET A 220 -10.31 0.10 10.49
CA MET A 220 -9.24 -0.23 9.52
C MET A 220 -8.48 -1.54 9.76
N CYS A 221 -9.17 -2.66 9.56
CA CYS A 221 -8.48 -3.94 9.41
C CYS A 221 -7.74 -3.97 8.06
N HIS A 222 -6.42 -4.12 8.12
CA HIS A 222 -5.46 -4.20 7.01
C HIS A 222 -5.91 -5.14 5.87
N PRO A 223 -5.75 -4.76 4.58
CA PRO A 223 -6.02 -5.63 3.42
C PRO A 223 -5.36 -7.01 3.46
N SER A 224 -4.18 -7.17 4.08
CA SER A 224 -3.53 -8.49 4.24
C SER A 224 -4.34 -9.50 5.04
N ARG A 225 -5.33 -9.06 5.82
CA ARG A 225 -6.26 -9.99 6.49
C ARG A 225 -7.18 -10.72 5.51
N LEU A 226 -7.45 -10.14 4.32
CA LEU A 226 -8.10 -10.87 3.23
C LEU A 226 -7.28 -12.10 2.89
N LEU A 227 -5.96 -11.99 2.70
CA LEU A 227 -5.12 -13.11 2.26
C LEU A 227 -4.90 -14.21 3.30
N TYR A 228 -4.83 -13.89 4.59
CA TYR A 228 -4.22 -14.81 5.57
C TYR A 228 -5.01 -15.08 6.86
N TYR A 229 -6.17 -14.44 7.08
CA TYR A 229 -6.81 -14.46 8.41
C TYR A 229 -8.28 -14.92 8.46
N HIS A 230 -8.86 -15.38 7.35
CA HIS A 230 -10.21 -15.97 7.36
C HIS A 230 -10.14 -17.49 7.42
N ARG A 231 -11.13 -18.14 8.07
CA ARG A 231 -11.34 -19.60 7.97
C ARG A 231 -11.37 -19.95 6.47
N PRO A 232 -10.37 -20.68 5.95
CA PRO A 232 -10.16 -20.77 4.51
C PRO A 232 -11.18 -21.68 3.83
N HIS A 233 -12.35 -21.13 3.50
CA HIS A 233 -13.24 -21.80 2.56
C HIS A 233 -12.57 -21.86 1.17
N ALA A 234 -12.92 -22.86 0.35
CA ALA A 234 -12.40 -23.03 -1.02
C ALA A 234 -12.52 -21.75 -1.87
N ASN A 235 -13.48 -20.88 -1.55
CA ASN A 235 -13.79 -19.64 -2.25
C ASN A 235 -12.79 -18.49 -1.97
N HIS A 236 -11.87 -18.67 -1.02
CA HIS A 236 -10.91 -17.65 -0.62
C HIS A 236 -9.98 -17.21 -1.76
N ALA A 237 -9.54 -18.15 -2.61
CA ALA A 237 -8.71 -17.83 -3.78
C ALA A 237 -9.43 -16.90 -4.75
N PHE A 238 -10.74 -17.10 -4.94
CA PHE A 238 -11.58 -16.22 -5.77
C PHE A 238 -11.72 -14.83 -5.16
N VAL A 239 -11.89 -14.71 -3.84
CA VAL A 239 -11.95 -13.43 -3.13
C VAL A 239 -10.64 -12.65 -3.27
N VAL A 240 -9.49 -13.33 -3.28
CA VAL A 240 -8.19 -12.69 -3.55
C VAL A 240 -8.13 -12.11 -4.95
N PHE A 241 -8.60 -12.85 -5.96
CA PHE A 241 -8.74 -12.33 -7.32
C PHE A 241 -9.64 -11.09 -7.38
N LEU A 242 -10.81 -11.13 -6.72
CA LEU A 242 -11.71 -9.97 -6.62
C LEU A 242 -11.01 -8.77 -5.95
N ALA A 243 -10.23 -9.00 -4.90
CA ALA A 243 -9.54 -7.93 -4.19
C ALA A 243 -8.51 -7.22 -5.08
N VAL A 244 -7.70 -7.97 -5.84
CA VAL A 244 -6.71 -7.39 -6.76
C VAL A 244 -7.42 -6.58 -7.85
N LEU A 245 -8.52 -7.12 -8.38
CA LEU A 245 -9.35 -6.43 -9.37
C LEU A 245 -9.96 -5.13 -8.81
N ALA A 246 -10.44 -5.15 -7.56
CA ALA A 246 -10.95 -3.96 -6.87
C ALA A 246 -9.87 -2.88 -6.71
N GLY A 247 -8.66 -3.27 -6.29
CA GLY A 247 -7.53 -2.34 -6.15
C GLY A 247 -7.11 -1.72 -7.48
N ALA A 248 -7.02 -2.53 -8.53
CA ALA A 248 -6.72 -2.05 -9.88
C ALA A 248 -7.80 -1.11 -10.45
N LEU A 249 -9.08 -1.42 -10.18
CA LEU A 249 -10.19 -0.56 -10.56
C LEU A 249 -10.17 0.78 -9.83
N GLY A 250 -9.88 0.78 -8.53
CA GLY A 250 -9.72 2.00 -7.74
C GLY A 250 -8.60 2.88 -8.28
N PHE A 251 -7.43 2.29 -8.55
CA PHE A 251 -6.29 2.98 -9.17
C PHE A 251 -6.67 3.63 -10.50
N SER A 252 -7.31 2.86 -11.38
CA SER A 252 -7.72 3.35 -12.70
C SER A 252 -8.70 4.52 -12.63
N VAL A 253 -9.70 4.47 -11.74
CA VAL A 253 -10.68 5.57 -11.60
C VAL A 253 -9.97 6.88 -11.26
N MET A 254 -9.03 6.86 -10.32
CA MET A 254 -8.36 8.06 -9.86
C MET A 254 -7.31 8.57 -10.84
N GLU A 255 -6.60 7.67 -11.51
CA GLU A 255 -5.70 8.05 -12.60
C GLU A 255 -6.48 8.70 -13.76
N ASN A 256 -7.57 8.06 -14.20
CA ASN A 256 -8.43 8.60 -15.26
C ASN A 256 -9.09 9.92 -14.88
N LEU A 257 -9.42 10.11 -13.59
CA LEU A 257 -9.91 11.38 -13.08
C LEU A 257 -8.86 12.48 -13.25
N GLY A 258 -7.60 12.21 -12.89
CA GLY A 258 -6.49 13.15 -13.08
C GLY A 258 -6.33 13.58 -14.54
N PHE A 259 -6.30 12.62 -15.47
CA PHE A 259 -6.20 12.92 -16.91
C PHE A 259 -7.41 13.68 -17.43
N SER A 260 -8.62 13.30 -17.01
CA SER A 260 -9.85 13.96 -17.46
C SER A 260 -9.93 15.39 -16.94
N LEU A 261 -9.56 15.65 -15.69
CA LEU A 261 -9.58 17.00 -15.11
C LEU A 261 -8.48 17.90 -15.67
N ALA A 262 -7.38 17.33 -16.14
CA ALA A 262 -6.30 18.07 -16.81
C ALA A 262 -6.68 18.56 -18.21
N ALA A 263 -7.78 18.07 -18.81
CA ALA A 263 -8.25 18.54 -20.11
C ALA A 263 -8.82 19.97 -20.02
N LYS A 264 -8.58 20.77 -21.08
CA LYS A 264 -8.84 22.21 -21.07
C LYS A 264 -10.32 22.55 -21.09
N THR A 265 -11.08 21.96 -22.01
CA THR A 265 -12.50 22.26 -22.21
C THR A 265 -13.36 21.18 -21.59
N PHE A 266 -14.59 21.52 -21.19
CA PHE A 266 -15.53 20.55 -20.63
C PHE A 266 -15.79 19.36 -21.56
N HIS A 267 -15.94 19.62 -22.86
CA HIS A 267 -16.07 18.59 -23.88
C HIS A 267 -14.88 17.63 -23.87
N ASP A 268 -13.65 18.16 -23.82
CA ASP A 268 -12.44 17.34 -23.77
C ASP A 268 -12.35 16.54 -22.46
N LYS A 269 -12.82 17.10 -21.34
CA LYS A 269 -12.88 16.37 -20.04
C LYS A 269 -13.78 15.14 -20.15
N ILE A 270 -14.99 15.29 -20.72
CA ILE A 270 -15.92 14.17 -20.94
C ILE A 270 -15.36 13.17 -21.94
N SER A 271 -14.85 13.65 -23.07
CA SER A 271 -14.28 12.80 -24.12
C SER A 271 -13.11 11.99 -23.59
N THR A 272 -12.20 12.62 -22.85
CA THR A 272 -11.07 11.95 -22.18
C THR A 272 -11.57 10.92 -21.17
N ALA A 273 -12.56 11.26 -20.34
CA ALA A 273 -13.14 10.33 -19.38
C ALA A 273 -13.77 9.12 -20.07
N ALA A 274 -14.53 9.32 -21.14
CA ALA A 274 -15.18 8.25 -21.90
C ALA A 274 -14.15 7.34 -22.59
N LEU A 275 -13.18 7.92 -23.31
CA LEU A 275 -12.12 7.17 -23.99
C LEU A 275 -11.31 6.34 -22.99
N ARG A 276 -10.86 6.95 -21.88
CA ARG A 276 -10.10 6.23 -20.85
C ARG A 276 -10.92 5.19 -20.10
N THR A 277 -12.23 5.40 -19.95
CA THR A 277 -13.15 4.40 -19.38
C THR A 277 -13.25 3.16 -20.28
N ILE A 278 -13.17 3.32 -21.59
CA ILE A 278 -13.29 2.22 -22.57
C ILE A 278 -11.94 1.55 -22.84
N SER A 279 -10.82 2.26 -22.67
CA SER A 279 -9.47 1.72 -22.92
C SER A 279 -8.65 1.44 -21.66
N SER A 280 -8.33 2.48 -20.89
CA SER A 280 -7.47 2.44 -19.70
C SER A 280 -8.08 1.62 -18.56
N THR A 281 -9.37 1.78 -18.27
CA THR A 281 -10.01 1.02 -17.18
C THR A 281 -9.99 -0.50 -17.44
N PRO A 282 -10.38 -0.99 -18.63
CA PRO A 282 -10.19 -2.39 -18.98
C PRO A 282 -8.74 -2.85 -18.89
N LEU A 283 -7.77 -2.04 -19.33
CA LEU A 283 -6.35 -2.40 -19.23
C LEU A 283 -5.96 -2.74 -17.79
N HIS A 284 -6.20 -1.82 -16.85
CA HIS A 284 -5.84 -2.04 -15.44
C HIS A 284 -6.65 -3.18 -14.82
N CYS A 285 -7.94 -3.31 -15.15
CA CYS A 285 -8.75 -4.42 -14.66
C CYS A 285 -8.25 -5.77 -15.20
N ILE A 286 -7.83 -5.85 -16.47
CA ILE A 286 -7.26 -7.07 -17.05
C ILE A 286 -5.92 -7.39 -16.39
N CYS A 287 -5.02 -6.42 -16.27
CA CYS A 287 -3.72 -6.59 -15.63
C CYS A 287 -3.83 -7.00 -14.16
N GLY A 288 -4.69 -6.30 -13.40
CA GLY A 288 -5.02 -6.64 -12.02
C GLY A 288 -5.68 -8.02 -11.90
N GLY A 289 -6.55 -8.38 -12.84
CA GLY A 289 -7.15 -9.70 -12.92
C GLY A 289 -6.13 -10.81 -13.16
N ILE A 290 -5.18 -10.61 -14.06
CA ILE A 290 -4.09 -11.57 -14.34
C ILE A 290 -3.24 -11.77 -13.10
N THR A 291 -2.82 -10.66 -12.47
CA THR A 291 -2.08 -10.67 -11.19
C THR A 291 -2.87 -11.42 -10.12
N GLY A 292 -4.18 -11.15 -10.00
CA GLY A 292 -5.05 -11.79 -9.02
C GLY A 292 -5.21 -13.30 -9.23
N VAL A 293 -5.40 -13.74 -10.48
CA VAL A 293 -5.47 -15.18 -10.81
C VAL A 293 -4.15 -15.87 -10.47
N ARG A 294 -3.00 -15.28 -10.82
CA ARG A 294 -1.68 -15.86 -10.51
C ARG A 294 -1.44 -15.96 -9.01
N MET A 295 -1.85 -14.95 -8.23
CA MET A 295 -1.79 -14.98 -6.77
C MET A 295 -2.69 -16.10 -6.22
N ALA A 296 -3.92 -16.22 -6.72
CA ALA A 296 -4.87 -17.24 -6.32
C ALA A 296 -4.39 -18.66 -6.67
N GLU A 297 -3.81 -18.89 -7.85
CA GLU A 297 -3.20 -20.16 -8.26
C GLU A 297 -2.09 -20.60 -7.27
N ARG A 298 -1.23 -19.66 -6.85
CA ARG A 298 -0.16 -19.94 -5.87
C ARG A 298 -0.74 -20.30 -4.51
N LEU A 299 -1.77 -19.59 -4.05
CA LEU A 299 -2.46 -19.91 -2.80
C LEU A 299 -3.09 -21.30 -2.84
N LEU A 300 -3.71 -21.70 -3.96
CA LEU A 300 -4.27 -23.03 -4.14
C LEU A 300 -3.20 -24.12 -4.12
N THR A 301 -2.05 -23.89 -4.76
CA THR A 301 -0.97 -24.88 -4.86
C THR A 301 -0.40 -25.26 -3.48
N HIS A 302 -0.21 -24.28 -2.59
CA HIS A 302 0.30 -24.56 -1.23
C HIS A 302 -0.71 -25.25 -0.32
N ARG A 303 -2.00 -25.20 -0.64
CA ARG A 303 -3.04 -25.93 0.14
C ARG A 303 -3.02 -27.42 -0.14
N GLN A 304 -2.63 -27.85 -1.33
CA GLN A 304 -2.61 -29.26 -1.70
C GLN A 304 -1.52 -30.07 -0.97
N GLY A 305 -0.54 -29.40 -0.34
CA GLY A 305 0.66 -30.04 0.24
C GLY A 305 0.71 -30.22 1.76
N GLY A 306 -0.36 -29.93 2.52
CA GLY A 306 -0.33 -30.13 3.99
C GLY A 306 -1.47 -29.46 4.75
N SER A 307 -1.37 -29.44 6.09
CA SER A 307 -2.40 -28.81 6.93
C SER A 307 -2.65 -27.35 6.54
N GLU A 308 -3.90 -26.92 6.59
CA GLU A 308 -4.40 -25.65 6.07
C GLU A 308 -3.61 -24.42 6.57
N GLN A 309 -3.21 -24.44 7.84
CA GLN A 309 -2.41 -23.40 8.47
C GLN A 309 -0.94 -23.42 8.02
N ARG A 310 -0.39 -24.61 7.73
CA ARG A 310 0.95 -24.76 7.16
C ARG A 310 1.00 -24.25 5.72
N GLY A 311 -0.02 -24.58 4.91
CA GLY A 311 -0.14 -24.12 3.53
C GLY A 311 -0.25 -22.59 3.42
N THR A 312 -1.04 -21.96 4.29
CA THR A 312 -1.21 -20.49 4.28
C THR A 312 0.10 -19.75 4.60
N ASN A 313 0.86 -20.22 5.58
CA ASN A 313 2.15 -19.63 5.94
C ASN A 313 3.21 -19.88 4.85
N ALA A 314 3.22 -21.06 4.24
CA ALA A 314 4.11 -21.39 3.13
C ALA A 314 3.84 -20.49 1.92
N ALA A 315 2.57 -20.29 1.56
CA ALA A 315 2.18 -19.38 0.48
C ALA A 315 2.58 -17.93 0.78
N LYS A 316 2.41 -17.47 2.03
CA LYS A 316 2.85 -16.14 2.46
C LYS A 316 4.36 -15.97 2.30
N ALA A 317 5.14 -16.96 2.73
CA ALA A 317 6.59 -16.94 2.62
C ALA A 317 7.03 -16.96 1.15
N GLU A 318 6.39 -17.77 0.30
CA GLU A 318 6.70 -17.84 -1.13
C GLU A 318 6.36 -16.53 -1.84
N LEU A 319 5.17 -15.98 -1.63
CA LEU A 319 4.74 -14.68 -2.17
C LEU A 319 5.58 -13.52 -1.63
N GLY A 320 6.21 -13.67 -0.46
CA GLY A 320 7.18 -12.72 0.09
C GLY A 320 8.46 -12.61 -0.75
N ARG A 321 8.85 -13.67 -1.46
CA ARG A 321 10.11 -13.71 -2.23
C ARG A 321 10.01 -12.84 -3.48
N TRP A 322 11.03 -12.00 -3.70
CA TRP A 322 11.05 -11.04 -4.81
C TRP A 322 10.92 -11.71 -6.19
N ARG A 323 11.57 -12.87 -6.40
CA ARG A 323 11.44 -13.67 -7.63
C ARG A 323 9.99 -14.10 -7.90
N THR A 324 9.27 -14.51 -6.86
CA THR A 324 7.85 -14.91 -6.97
C THR A 324 6.98 -13.70 -7.27
N LYS A 325 7.24 -12.55 -6.62
CA LYS A 325 6.51 -11.30 -6.88
C LYS A 325 6.60 -10.92 -8.36
N LEU A 326 7.83 -10.89 -8.90
CA LEU A 326 8.03 -10.65 -10.32
C LEU A 326 7.31 -11.68 -11.19
N ALA A 327 7.45 -12.97 -10.93
CA ALA A 327 6.81 -13.99 -11.74
C ALA A 327 5.27 -13.88 -11.76
N VAL A 328 4.68 -13.37 -10.67
CA VAL A 328 3.24 -13.11 -10.56
C VAL A 328 2.83 -11.89 -11.40
N ILE A 329 3.55 -10.76 -11.31
CA ILE A 329 3.17 -9.51 -11.98
C ILE A 329 3.67 -9.42 -13.44
N PHE A 330 4.71 -10.17 -13.81
CA PHE A 330 5.40 -10.02 -15.10
C PHE A 330 4.47 -10.09 -16.33
N PRO A 331 3.50 -11.03 -16.42
CA PRO A 331 2.56 -11.03 -17.55
C PRO A 331 1.70 -9.76 -17.62
N ALA A 332 1.29 -9.21 -16.48
CA ALA A 332 0.55 -7.95 -16.41
C ALA A 332 1.43 -6.77 -16.83
N VAL A 333 2.69 -6.75 -16.38
CA VAL A 333 3.69 -5.74 -16.77
C VAL A 333 3.93 -5.75 -18.29
N LEU A 334 4.02 -6.93 -18.91
CA LEU A 334 4.19 -7.03 -20.36
C LEU A 334 2.99 -6.48 -21.12
N ILE A 335 1.76 -6.83 -20.71
CA ILE A 335 0.53 -6.36 -21.36
C ILE A 335 0.39 -4.85 -21.21
N HIS A 336 0.55 -4.34 -20.00
CA HIS A 336 0.46 -2.92 -19.69
C HIS A 336 1.54 -2.13 -20.44
N GLY A 337 2.80 -2.57 -20.35
CA GLY A 337 3.91 -1.91 -21.04
C GLY A 337 3.77 -1.96 -22.56
N THR A 338 3.25 -3.05 -23.12
CA THR A 338 2.94 -3.12 -24.56
C THR A 338 1.88 -2.09 -24.94
N PHE A 339 0.83 -1.96 -24.13
CA PHE A 339 -0.25 -1.00 -24.35
C PHE A 339 0.26 0.45 -24.35
N ASP A 340 1.13 0.81 -23.43
CA ASP A 340 1.68 2.17 -23.39
C ASP A 340 2.74 2.39 -24.47
N ALA A 341 3.61 1.40 -24.71
CA ALA A 341 4.66 1.51 -25.72
C ALA A 341 4.09 1.72 -27.13
N GLN A 342 2.99 1.05 -27.49
CA GLN A 342 2.34 1.27 -28.79
C GLN A 342 1.75 2.67 -28.91
N LEU A 343 1.15 3.21 -27.83
CA LEU A 343 0.60 4.57 -27.83
C LEU A 343 1.71 5.61 -27.92
N PHE A 344 2.80 5.42 -27.16
CA PHE A 344 3.98 6.26 -27.23
C PHE A 344 4.65 6.23 -28.62
N LEU A 345 4.77 5.05 -29.21
CA LEU A 345 5.32 4.90 -30.55
C LEU A 345 4.42 5.58 -31.58
N LEU A 346 3.10 5.40 -31.47
CA LEU A 346 2.14 6.06 -32.35
C LEU A 346 2.24 7.59 -32.26
N MET A 347 2.25 8.15 -31.05
CA MET A 347 2.43 9.59 -30.80
C MET A 347 3.77 10.12 -31.32
N THR A 348 4.80 9.25 -31.38
CA THR A 348 6.12 9.62 -31.91
C THR A 348 6.15 9.58 -33.44
N LEU A 349 5.49 8.60 -34.05
CA LEU A 349 5.56 8.35 -35.50
C LEU A 349 4.55 9.18 -36.29
N VAL A 350 3.37 9.45 -35.73
CA VAL A 350 2.37 10.32 -36.33
C VAL A 350 2.85 11.76 -36.23
N SER A 351 3.07 12.40 -37.38
CA SER A 351 3.41 13.82 -37.44
C SER A 351 2.15 14.69 -37.39
N ASP A 352 2.28 15.93 -36.92
CA ASP A 352 1.19 16.92 -36.94
C ASP A 352 0.58 17.09 -38.34
N LYS A 353 1.39 16.97 -39.40
CA LYS A 353 0.90 17.00 -40.79
C LYS A 353 -0.02 15.82 -41.09
N MET A 354 0.34 14.60 -40.68
CA MET A 354 -0.49 13.41 -40.86
C MET A 354 -1.79 13.52 -40.08
N GLU A 355 -1.72 13.95 -38.82
CA GLU A 355 -2.91 14.14 -37.98
C GLU A 355 -3.81 15.25 -38.55
N SER A 356 -3.26 16.37 -39.02
CA SER A 356 -4.06 17.43 -39.65
C SER A 356 -4.71 17.01 -40.96
N ALA A 357 -4.06 16.14 -41.73
CA ALA A 357 -4.59 15.62 -42.99
C ALA A 357 -5.73 14.61 -42.76
N HIS A 358 -5.61 13.76 -41.73
CA HIS A 358 -6.60 12.72 -41.41
C HIS A 358 -6.83 12.60 -39.90
N PRO A 359 -7.49 13.59 -39.26
CA PRO A 359 -7.60 13.67 -37.81
C PRO A 359 -8.34 12.49 -37.20
N THR A 360 -9.40 12.00 -37.86
CA THR A 360 -10.14 10.83 -37.39
C THR A 360 -9.30 9.55 -37.47
N LEU A 361 -8.52 9.37 -38.54
CA LEU A 361 -7.73 8.16 -38.75
C LEU A 361 -6.62 8.05 -37.71
N TYR A 362 -5.79 9.09 -37.58
CA TYR A 362 -4.61 9.07 -36.72
C TYR A 362 -4.92 9.42 -35.26
N GLY A 363 -5.91 10.29 -35.00
CA GLY A 363 -6.29 10.70 -33.65
C GLY A 363 -7.27 9.77 -32.94
N VAL A 364 -8.07 8.99 -33.69
CA VAL A 364 -9.12 8.13 -33.09
C VAL A 364 -9.00 6.67 -33.53
N VAL A 365 -9.07 6.39 -34.83
CA VAL A 365 -9.19 5.01 -35.35
C VAL A 365 -7.95 4.18 -35.04
N LEU A 366 -6.76 4.67 -35.41
CA LEU A 366 -5.52 3.93 -35.25
C LEU A 366 -5.15 3.66 -33.77
N PRO A 367 -5.19 4.67 -32.85
CA PRO A 367 -5.00 4.40 -31.42
C PRO A 367 -6.02 3.40 -30.86
N THR A 368 -7.29 3.51 -31.29
CA THR A 368 -8.37 2.63 -30.83
C THR A 368 -8.14 1.20 -31.29
N ILE A 369 -7.78 0.97 -32.55
CA ILE A 369 -7.51 -0.38 -33.08
C ILE A 369 -6.34 -1.02 -32.32
N LEU A 370 -5.21 -0.32 -32.20
CA LEU A 370 -4.02 -0.81 -31.49
C LEU A 370 -4.33 -1.17 -30.02
N SER A 371 -5.01 -0.27 -29.32
CA SER A 371 -5.47 -0.50 -27.95
C SER A 371 -6.42 -1.68 -27.84
N SER A 372 -7.40 -1.78 -28.75
CA SER A 372 -8.42 -2.83 -28.74
C SER A 372 -7.84 -4.22 -28.97
N VAL A 373 -6.83 -4.35 -29.85
CA VAL A 373 -6.15 -5.63 -30.09
C VAL A 373 -5.47 -6.12 -28.81
N VAL A 374 -4.68 -5.26 -28.15
CA VAL A 374 -4.00 -5.63 -26.89
C VAL A 374 -5.03 -6.00 -25.81
N LEU A 375 -6.10 -5.21 -25.66
CA LEU A 375 -7.16 -5.49 -24.68
C LEU A 375 -7.88 -6.81 -24.97
N LEU A 376 -8.24 -7.09 -26.22
CA LEU A 376 -8.96 -8.30 -26.62
C LEU A 376 -8.10 -9.55 -26.37
N VAL A 377 -6.85 -9.56 -26.83
CA VAL A 377 -5.93 -10.68 -26.64
C VAL A 377 -5.69 -10.93 -25.14
N SER A 378 -5.47 -9.87 -24.37
CA SER A 378 -5.23 -9.93 -22.94
C SER A 378 -6.46 -10.39 -22.16
N PHE A 379 -7.66 -9.98 -22.58
CA PHE A 379 -8.92 -10.44 -22.01
C PHE A 379 -9.15 -11.94 -22.26
N VAL A 380 -8.89 -12.43 -23.47
CA VAL A 380 -8.97 -13.86 -23.79
C VAL A 380 -7.97 -14.65 -22.93
N TYR A 381 -6.74 -14.14 -22.77
CA TYR A 381 -5.73 -14.75 -21.89
C TYR A 381 -6.22 -14.80 -20.43
N LEU A 382 -6.72 -13.68 -19.89
CA LEU A 382 -7.27 -13.62 -18.55
C LEU A 382 -8.44 -14.59 -18.38
N ARG A 383 -9.38 -14.64 -19.32
CA ARG A 383 -10.56 -15.51 -19.25
C ARG A 383 -10.16 -16.98 -19.20
N ARG A 384 -9.19 -17.40 -20.03
CA ARG A 384 -8.64 -18.77 -20.01
C ARG A 384 -7.99 -19.10 -18.66
N LYS A 385 -7.19 -18.17 -18.12
CA LYS A 385 -6.54 -18.36 -16.82
C LYS A 385 -7.54 -18.41 -15.66
N LEU A 386 -8.53 -17.52 -15.67
CA LEU A 386 -9.61 -17.51 -14.67
C LEU A 386 -10.39 -18.82 -14.71
N HIS A 387 -10.77 -19.31 -15.88
CA HIS A 387 -11.47 -20.59 -16.03
C HIS A 387 -10.63 -21.78 -15.52
N ALA A 388 -9.32 -21.80 -15.82
CA ALA A 388 -8.43 -22.85 -15.31
C ALA A 388 -8.31 -22.81 -13.77
N MET A 389 -8.27 -21.61 -13.19
CA MET A 389 -8.29 -21.44 -11.73
C MET A 389 -9.62 -21.86 -11.11
N GLU A 390 -10.76 -21.51 -11.73
CA GLU A 390 -12.10 -21.91 -11.31
C GLU A 390 -12.25 -23.44 -11.33
N ASN A 391 -11.77 -24.11 -12.38
CA ASN A 391 -11.78 -25.58 -12.47
C ASN A 391 -10.98 -26.21 -11.32
N LYS A 392 -9.75 -25.74 -11.06
CA LYS A 392 -8.92 -26.22 -9.93
C LYS A 392 -9.61 -26.01 -8.58
N MET A 393 -10.27 -24.86 -8.41
CA MET A 393 -11.02 -24.56 -7.20
C MET A 393 -12.21 -25.53 -7.03
N ASN A 394 -12.93 -25.83 -8.10
CA ASN A 394 -14.04 -26.78 -8.08
C ASN A 394 -13.57 -28.21 -7.78
N GLU A 395 -12.47 -28.68 -8.38
CA GLU A 395 -11.85 -29.98 -8.07
C GLU A 395 -11.55 -30.13 -6.58
N THR A 396 -10.97 -29.10 -5.95
CA THR A 396 -10.70 -29.13 -4.50
C THR A 396 -11.96 -29.15 -3.65
N ARG A 397 -13.07 -28.53 -4.11
CA ARG A 397 -14.35 -28.55 -3.41
C ARG A 397 -14.95 -29.96 -3.43
N TYR A 398 -14.89 -30.66 -4.55
CA TYR A 398 -15.39 -32.04 -4.65
C TYR A 398 -14.60 -33.00 -3.75
N MET A 399 -13.27 -32.84 -3.67
CA MET A 399 -12.46 -33.68 -2.77
C MET A 399 -12.84 -33.50 -1.29
N HIS A 400 -13.08 -32.27 -0.82
CA HIS A 400 -13.50 -32.06 0.56
C HIS A 400 -14.87 -32.68 0.85
N VAL A 401 -15.84 -32.54 -0.06
CA VAL A 401 -17.15 -33.16 0.10
C VAL A 401 -17.07 -34.69 0.08
N ALA A 402 -16.21 -35.28 -0.76
CA ALA A 402 -16.01 -36.73 -0.81
C ALA A 402 -15.34 -37.28 0.46
N VAL A 403 -14.29 -36.61 0.95
CA VAL A 403 -13.61 -36.99 2.21
C VAL A 403 -14.56 -36.88 3.41
N ASP A 404 -15.43 -35.87 3.44
CA ASP A 404 -16.46 -35.72 4.49
C ASP A 404 -17.55 -36.81 4.42
N LEU A 405 -17.80 -37.39 3.24
CA LEU A 405 -18.74 -38.51 3.08
C LEU A 405 -18.10 -39.86 3.46
N GLU A 406 -16.82 -40.07 3.11
CA GLU A 406 -16.10 -41.31 3.39
C GLU A 406 -15.65 -41.43 4.86
N SER A 407 -15.38 -40.32 5.55
CA SER A 407 -14.93 -40.34 6.94
C SER A 407 -16.02 -40.74 7.94
N GLY A 408 -17.29 -40.81 7.53
CA GLY A 408 -18.42 -41.19 8.38
C GLY A 408 -18.74 -40.20 9.51
N GLU A 409 -17.83 -39.28 9.84
CA GLU A 409 -18.09 -38.11 10.67
C GLU A 409 -18.91 -37.12 9.85
N ARG A 410 -20.23 -37.30 9.88
CA ARG A 410 -21.15 -36.16 9.76
C ARG A 410 -20.84 -35.21 10.92
N LEU A 411 -19.84 -34.34 10.76
CA LEU A 411 -19.84 -33.05 11.42
C LEU A 411 -21.04 -32.30 10.82
N GLY A 412 -22.20 -32.60 11.39
CA GLY A 412 -23.42 -31.89 11.11
C GLY A 412 -23.09 -30.42 11.10
N ALA A 413 -23.58 -29.73 10.08
CA ALA A 413 -23.78 -28.30 10.16
C ALA A 413 -24.29 -28.02 11.57
N VAL A 414 -23.47 -27.37 12.39
CA VAL A 414 -23.89 -26.72 13.62
C VAL A 414 -24.76 -25.53 13.20
N ASN A 415 -25.88 -25.84 12.54
CA ASN A 415 -27.06 -25.03 12.59
C ASN A 415 -27.54 -25.19 14.03
N GLY A 416 -27.49 -24.08 14.76
CA GLY A 416 -28.03 -24.01 16.10
C GLY A 416 -29.50 -24.42 16.10
N GLY A 417 -29.75 -25.67 16.48
CA GLY A 417 -30.97 -26.04 17.17
C GLY A 417 -30.86 -25.46 18.58
N PHE A 418 -31.37 -24.25 18.76
CA PHE A 418 -32.03 -23.93 20.03
C PHE A 418 -33.29 -24.79 20.05
N GLY A 419 -33.15 -26.00 20.58
CA GLY A 419 -34.28 -26.74 21.13
C GLY A 419 -34.62 -26.09 22.45
N ASP A 420 -35.71 -25.34 22.46
CA ASP A 420 -36.51 -25.09 23.65
C ASP A 420 -37.00 -26.46 24.15
N GLU A 421 -36.33 -27.03 25.15
CA GLU A 421 -36.88 -28.09 25.98
C GLU A 421 -36.09 -28.15 27.29
N MET A 422 -36.64 -27.51 28.31
CA MET A 422 -36.34 -27.71 29.73
C MET A 422 -37.57 -27.21 30.51
N ASP A 423 -38.65 -28.00 30.43
CA ASP A 423 -39.68 -28.12 31.47
C ASP A 423 -39.00 -28.77 32.69
N PHE A 424 -39.06 -28.23 33.91
CA PHE A 424 -40.20 -28.09 34.84
C PHE A 424 -40.56 -29.41 35.58
N PHE A 425 -40.21 -29.43 36.88
CA PHE A 425 -40.56 -30.33 38.00
C PHE A 425 -39.81 -31.66 38.28
N GLY A 426 -39.56 -31.87 39.59
CA GLY A 426 -39.12 -33.12 40.24
C GLY A 426 -37.76 -32.95 40.92
N ASN A 427 -37.63 -32.34 42.11
CA ASN A 427 -37.94 -32.83 43.46
C ASN A 427 -37.36 -34.21 43.82
N GLU A 428 -36.60 -34.16 44.93
CA GLU A 428 -36.37 -35.15 45.98
C GLU A 428 -35.32 -36.25 45.76
N ASP A 429 -34.27 -36.12 46.58
CA ASP A 429 -33.73 -37.12 47.50
C ASP A 429 -33.20 -38.45 46.93
N GLU A 430 -31.90 -38.69 47.11
CA GLU A 430 -31.39 -39.74 48.00
C GLU A 430 -29.85 -39.71 48.04
N GLU A 431 -29.33 -39.55 49.26
CA GLU A 431 -27.97 -39.91 49.65
C GLU A 431 -27.87 -41.44 49.63
N ASP A 432 -26.83 -42.01 49.01
CA ASP A 432 -26.30 -43.30 49.45
C ASP A 432 -24.84 -43.47 49.03
N ASP A 433 -24.02 -43.66 50.06
CA ASP A 433 -22.65 -44.16 50.01
C ASP A 433 -22.65 -45.66 49.68
N ASN A 434 -21.81 -46.12 48.75
CA ASN A 434 -20.86 -47.21 49.01
C ASN A 434 -20.01 -47.62 47.81
N ASP A 435 -18.73 -47.76 48.12
CA ASP A 435 -17.70 -48.66 47.63
C ASP A 435 -18.12 -49.83 46.72
N SER A 436 -17.39 -50.04 45.61
CA SER A 436 -16.56 -51.25 45.39
C SER A 436 -15.91 -51.29 44.00
N GLU A 437 -14.62 -51.63 44.02
CA GLU A 437 -13.89 -52.57 43.15
C GLU A 437 -13.95 -52.36 41.62
N ALA A 438 -12.88 -51.87 41.01
CA ALA A 438 -11.73 -52.64 40.54
C ALA A 438 -12.08 -53.62 39.40
N GLU A 439 -11.93 -53.16 38.15
CA GLU A 439 -11.51 -54.05 37.07
C GLU A 439 -10.47 -53.39 36.16
N GLU A 440 -9.54 -54.25 35.80
CA GLU A 440 -8.21 -54.06 35.29
C GLU A 440 -8.25 -54.33 33.78
N GLU A 441 -8.02 -53.32 32.94
CA GLU A 441 -7.73 -53.57 31.51
C GLU A 441 -6.44 -52.86 31.09
N THR A 442 -5.41 -53.70 31.04
CA THR A 442 -4.13 -53.51 30.38
C THR A 442 -4.27 -53.06 28.93
N PHE A 443 -3.75 -51.86 28.61
CA PHE A 443 -3.47 -51.48 27.22
C PHE A 443 -1.99 -51.10 27.01
N VAL A 444 -1.39 -51.86 26.11
CA VAL A 444 -0.05 -51.87 25.53
C VAL A 444 0.74 -50.55 25.55
N GLN A 445 1.90 -50.62 26.22
CA GLN A 445 2.94 -49.59 26.28
C GLN A 445 3.74 -49.56 24.97
N GLY A 446 3.45 -48.60 24.08
CA GLY A 446 4.21 -48.32 22.86
C GLY A 446 5.48 -47.51 23.14
N GLY A 447 6.63 -48.04 22.70
CA GLY A 447 7.97 -47.60 23.08
C GLY A 447 8.35 -46.14 22.77
N ASN A 448 8.94 -45.50 23.77
CA ASN A 448 9.68 -44.25 23.66
C ASN A 448 10.99 -44.45 22.90
N ARG A 449 11.05 -44.03 21.64
CA ARG A 449 12.33 -43.76 20.95
C ARG A 449 12.84 -42.38 21.35
N LYS A 450 13.82 -42.37 22.26
CA LYS A 450 14.61 -41.21 22.67
C LYS A 450 15.48 -40.76 21.48
N PHE A 451 15.23 -39.55 20.97
CA PHE A 451 15.99 -38.96 19.88
C PHE A 451 17.10 -38.04 20.44
N GLU A 452 18.32 -38.57 20.47
CA GLU A 452 19.61 -37.88 20.24
C GLU A 452 19.64 -36.64 19.32
N PRO A 453 19.79 -35.37 19.77
CA PRO A 453 20.28 -34.33 18.88
C PRO A 453 21.83 -34.37 18.79
N PRO A 454 22.43 -34.16 17.61
CA PRO A 454 23.87 -34.21 17.44
C PRO A 454 24.56 -32.99 18.09
N THR A 455 25.70 -33.28 18.71
CA THR A 455 26.67 -32.35 19.28
C THR A 455 27.11 -31.29 18.26
N LYS A 456 27.02 -30.01 18.65
CA LYS A 456 27.51 -28.88 17.87
C LYS A 456 29.03 -28.82 17.87
N GLU A 457 29.57 -28.51 16.69
CA GLU A 457 30.95 -28.18 16.40
C GLU A 457 31.39 -26.87 17.10
N ALA A 458 32.69 -26.79 17.36
CA ALA A 458 33.36 -25.74 18.11
C ALA A 458 33.34 -24.38 17.38
N ASP A 459 32.87 -23.34 18.07
CA ASP A 459 33.09 -21.95 17.67
C ASP A 459 34.54 -21.53 18.00
N VAL A 460 35.28 -21.18 16.96
CA VAL A 460 36.56 -20.47 17.05
C VAL A 460 36.25 -19.01 17.40
N MET A 461 36.43 -18.61 18.66
CA MET A 461 36.46 -17.20 19.04
C MET A 461 37.77 -16.57 18.58
N VAL A 462 37.69 -15.69 17.59
CA VAL A 462 38.77 -14.74 17.29
C VAL A 462 38.71 -13.63 18.34
N ASN A 463 39.68 -13.68 19.25
CA ASN A 463 39.90 -12.66 20.27
C ASN A 463 40.54 -11.44 19.59
N ILE A 464 39.75 -10.42 19.26
CA ILE A 464 40.29 -9.09 18.94
C ILE A 464 40.56 -8.42 20.27
N THR A 465 41.84 -8.37 20.63
CA THR A 465 42.37 -7.63 21.76
C THR A 465 42.01 -6.15 21.65
N ASP A 466 41.16 -5.69 22.56
CA ASP A 466 41.00 -4.28 22.89
C ASP A 466 42.34 -3.70 23.35
N SER A 467 42.87 -2.78 22.56
CA SER A 467 43.93 -1.87 22.97
C SER A 467 43.30 -0.51 23.28
N ASP A 468 43.33 -0.15 24.56
CA ASP A 468 43.20 1.18 25.18
C ASP A 468 42.91 2.37 24.25
N SER A 469 41.69 2.92 24.35
CA SER A 469 41.47 4.37 24.25
C SER A 469 40.20 4.77 24.99
N SER A 470 40.37 5.40 26.15
CA SER A 470 39.52 6.42 26.78
C SER A 470 38.05 6.56 26.34
N ASN A 471 37.15 6.61 27.33
CA ASN A 471 35.76 7.09 27.31
C ASN A 471 35.55 8.54 26.79
N GLN A 472 36.33 9.02 25.82
CA GLN A 472 36.17 10.33 25.20
C GLN A 472 35.29 10.19 23.96
N GLY A 473 34.10 10.81 24.01
CA GLY A 473 33.24 10.95 22.83
C GLY A 473 31.91 10.20 22.89
N VAL A 474 31.44 9.80 24.07
CA VAL A 474 30.07 9.26 24.27
C VAL A 474 29.47 9.87 25.54
N ASP A 475 28.18 10.24 25.51
CA ASP A 475 27.46 10.80 26.67
C ASP A 475 26.98 9.70 27.66
N SER A 476 26.31 10.10 28.73
CA SER A 476 25.75 9.18 29.74
C SER A 476 24.64 8.25 29.19
N ASN A 477 24.11 8.52 28.00
CA ASN A 477 23.11 7.70 27.33
C ASN A 477 23.70 6.76 26.28
N GLY A 478 25.03 6.72 26.11
CA GLY A 478 25.67 5.93 25.06
C GLY A 478 25.65 6.59 23.67
N ILE A 479 25.30 7.88 23.57
CA ILE A 479 25.26 8.62 22.31
C ILE A 479 26.61 9.27 22.05
N VAL A 480 27.12 9.10 20.83
CA VAL A 480 28.41 9.66 20.40
C VAL A 480 28.38 11.20 20.49
N THR A 481 29.36 11.81 21.13
CA THR A 481 29.59 13.26 21.22
C THR A 481 30.82 13.66 20.41
N GLY A 482 30.93 14.94 20.05
CA GLY A 482 32.08 15.46 19.29
C GLY A 482 32.08 15.13 17.79
N ARG A 483 31.18 14.27 17.31
CA ARG A 483 30.99 13.96 15.88
C ARG A 483 29.61 13.37 15.59
N TRP A 484 29.19 13.42 14.32
CA TRP A 484 28.00 12.69 13.87
C TRP A 484 28.24 11.17 13.91
N LYS A 485 27.19 10.41 14.26
CA LYS A 485 27.26 8.92 14.31
C LYS A 485 27.44 8.32 12.91
N THR A 486 26.81 8.94 11.92
CA THR A 486 26.87 8.54 10.51
C THR A 486 27.11 9.77 9.65
N GLY A 487 27.68 9.58 8.45
CA GLY A 487 27.75 10.64 7.44
C GLY A 487 26.36 11.04 6.93
N ILE A 488 26.29 12.14 6.17
CA ILE A 488 25.02 12.69 5.64
C ILE A 488 24.29 11.69 4.71
N PHE A 489 25.03 10.82 4.02
CA PHE A 489 24.52 9.73 3.17
C PHE A 489 24.61 8.34 3.84
N GLY A 490 24.99 8.27 5.11
CA GLY A 490 25.11 7.02 5.86
C GLY A 490 23.77 6.34 6.18
N PHE A 491 22.65 6.95 5.79
CA PHE A 491 21.32 6.32 5.90
C PHE A 491 21.16 5.12 4.95
N THR A 492 22.05 4.95 3.97
CA THR A 492 22.07 3.81 3.04
C THR A 492 22.24 2.47 3.75
N ASP A 493 22.99 2.44 4.86
CA ASP A 493 23.18 1.25 5.70
C ASP A 493 21.92 0.86 6.49
N SER A 494 20.95 1.77 6.62
CA SER A 494 19.65 1.56 7.26
C SER A 494 18.53 2.16 6.41
N MET A 495 18.55 1.86 5.10
CA MET A 495 17.59 2.41 4.14
C MET A 495 16.14 2.18 4.59
N VAL A 496 15.88 1.04 5.24
CA VAL A 496 14.62 0.74 5.93
C VAL A 496 14.89 0.56 7.44
N PRO A 497 14.24 1.34 8.33
CA PRO A 497 13.19 2.33 8.05
C PRO A 497 13.70 3.75 7.74
N ASN A 498 14.94 4.08 8.08
CA ASN A 498 15.38 5.47 8.26
C ASN A 498 15.35 6.31 6.98
N GLY A 499 15.97 5.81 5.91
CA GLY A 499 15.99 6.50 4.61
C GLY A 499 14.58 6.72 4.06
N VAL A 500 13.76 5.66 4.04
CA VAL A 500 12.38 5.72 3.55
C VAL A 500 11.51 6.65 4.40
N MET A 501 11.59 6.58 5.73
CA MET A 501 10.79 7.45 6.61
C MET A 501 11.21 8.91 6.50
N SER A 502 12.51 9.19 6.40
CA SER A 502 13.01 10.56 6.27
C SER A 502 12.65 11.19 4.92
N CYS A 503 12.56 10.39 3.85
CA CYS A 503 12.14 10.85 2.52
C CYS A 503 10.61 10.97 2.38
N CYS A 504 9.88 9.91 2.75
CA CYS A 504 8.45 9.81 2.47
C CYS A 504 7.55 10.31 3.61
N CYS A 505 8.06 10.37 4.83
CA CYS A 505 7.31 10.76 6.03
C CYS A 505 8.15 11.67 6.96
N PRO A 506 8.73 12.77 6.45
CA PRO A 506 9.68 13.58 7.20
C PRO A 506 9.10 14.11 8.52
N GLY A 507 7.81 14.45 8.56
CA GLY A 507 7.15 14.89 9.79
C GLY A 507 7.16 13.84 10.91
N ILE A 508 7.09 12.55 10.57
CA ILE A 508 7.14 11.46 11.55
C ILE A 508 8.56 11.30 12.08
N ALA A 509 9.56 11.26 11.20
CA ALA A 509 10.96 11.18 11.60
C ALA A 509 11.37 12.36 12.50
N VAL A 510 10.95 13.58 12.14
CA VAL A 510 11.20 14.81 12.92
C VAL A 510 10.46 14.79 14.25
N ALA A 511 9.24 14.26 14.31
CA ALA A 511 8.50 14.06 15.55
C ALA A 511 9.21 13.05 16.48
N GLN A 512 9.77 11.97 15.92
CA GLN A 512 10.54 10.98 16.67
C GLN A 512 11.83 11.58 17.23
N ILE A 513 12.58 12.34 16.42
CA ILE A 513 13.79 13.04 16.86
C ILE A 513 13.46 14.03 17.98
N SER A 514 12.46 14.89 17.78
CA SER A 514 12.05 15.91 18.76
C SER A 514 11.61 15.30 20.10
N ALA A 515 10.84 14.20 20.06
CA ALA A 515 10.41 13.50 21.27
C ALA A 515 11.56 12.78 21.97
N ARG A 516 12.48 12.18 21.20
CA ARG A 516 13.67 11.49 21.72
C ARG A 516 14.60 12.45 22.46
N LEU A 517 14.70 13.69 22.00
CA LEU A 517 15.47 14.76 22.63
C LEU A 517 14.71 15.55 23.71
N GLY A 518 13.44 15.24 23.96
CA GLY A 518 12.62 15.98 24.93
C GLY A 518 12.30 17.42 24.53
N LEU A 519 12.50 17.80 23.25
CA LEU A 519 12.29 19.17 22.77
C LEU A 519 10.81 19.52 22.58
N MET A 520 10.04 18.57 22.04
CA MET A 520 8.60 18.73 21.84
C MET A 520 7.93 17.36 21.83
N GLN A 521 6.71 17.29 22.36
CA GLN A 521 5.94 16.05 22.35
C GLN A 521 5.62 15.60 20.92
N PHE A 522 5.73 14.30 20.69
CA PHE A 522 5.55 13.67 19.37
C PHE A 522 4.26 14.11 18.64
N TYR A 523 3.12 14.11 19.32
CA TYR A 523 1.82 14.44 18.72
C TYR A 523 1.70 15.92 18.34
N HIS A 524 2.38 16.82 19.03
CA HIS A 524 2.38 18.24 18.68
C HIS A 524 3.13 18.46 17.36
N VAL A 525 4.32 17.87 17.21
CA VAL A 525 5.09 17.92 15.96
C VAL A 525 4.28 17.30 14.81
N LEU A 526 3.65 16.15 15.06
CA LEU A 526 2.83 15.48 14.06
C LEU A 526 1.61 16.31 13.65
N GLY A 527 0.95 16.98 14.60
CA GLY A 527 -0.17 17.88 14.33
C GLY A 527 0.25 19.08 13.48
N LEU A 528 1.42 19.67 13.73
CA LEU A 528 1.97 20.77 12.93
C LEU A 528 2.23 20.35 11.48
N PHE A 529 2.89 19.21 11.27
CA PHE A 529 3.11 18.68 9.92
C PHE A 529 1.81 18.25 9.24
N GLY A 530 0.86 17.66 9.99
CA GLY A 530 -0.47 17.35 9.48
C GLY A 530 -1.24 18.58 9.02
N GLY A 531 -1.17 19.68 9.79
CA GLY A 531 -1.72 20.97 9.42
C GLY A 531 -1.06 21.56 8.17
N LEU A 532 0.27 21.50 8.08
CA LEU A 532 1.01 21.91 6.87
C LEU A 532 0.54 21.14 5.63
N TYR A 533 0.40 19.80 5.73
CA TYR A 533 -0.08 18.99 4.62
C TYR A 533 -1.54 19.30 4.26
N LEU A 534 -2.39 19.61 5.24
CA LEU A 534 -3.76 20.05 4.99
C LEU A 534 -3.80 21.40 4.26
N VAL A 535 -2.99 22.37 4.67
CA VAL A 535 -2.86 23.66 3.98
C VAL A 535 -2.37 23.46 2.54
N ALA A 536 -1.37 22.59 2.34
CA ALA A 536 -0.88 22.25 1.00
C ALA A 536 -1.98 21.63 0.12
N LEU A 537 -2.79 20.73 0.69
CA LEU A 537 -3.91 20.13 -0.01
C LEU A 537 -4.99 21.16 -0.37
N ILE A 538 -5.32 22.07 0.55
CA ILE A 538 -6.29 23.15 0.29
C ILE A 538 -5.74 24.08 -0.79
N ALA A 539 -4.47 24.48 -0.73
CA ALA A 539 -3.83 25.32 -1.74
C ALA A 539 -3.89 24.69 -3.14
N ALA A 540 -3.60 23.38 -3.24
CA ALA A 540 -3.67 22.64 -4.50
C ALA A 540 -5.10 22.54 -5.08
N CYS A 541 -6.12 22.54 -4.23
CA CYS A 541 -7.52 22.38 -4.64
C CYS A 541 -8.26 23.71 -4.86
N ALA A 542 -7.88 24.77 -4.15
CA ALA A 542 -8.67 26.00 -4.05
C ALA A 542 -8.34 27.07 -5.10
N ASP A 543 -7.27 26.91 -5.88
CA ASP A 543 -6.78 27.88 -6.90
C ASP A 543 -6.81 29.34 -6.38
N SER A 544 -6.26 29.52 -5.17
CA SER A 544 -6.34 30.77 -4.42
C SER A 544 -4.96 31.20 -3.95
N ASP A 545 -4.55 32.40 -4.36
CA ASP A 545 -3.26 33.03 -4.02
C ASP A 545 -3.03 33.08 -2.50
N PHE A 546 -4.10 33.23 -1.70
CA PHE A 546 -4.00 33.26 -0.23
C PHE A 546 -3.51 31.93 0.35
N PHE A 547 -4.09 30.80 -0.09
CA PHE A 547 -3.69 29.48 0.40
C PHE A 547 -2.32 29.08 -0.13
N GLU A 548 -1.97 29.51 -1.34
CA GLU A 548 -0.63 29.34 -1.89
C GLU A 548 0.43 30.12 -1.07
N PHE A 549 0.17 31.39 -0.75
CA PHE A 549 1.03 32.19 0.13
C PHE A 549 1.17 31.55 1.51
N LEU A 550 0.06 31.11 2.11
CA LEU A 550 0.05 30.47 3.42
C LEU A 550 0.84 29.16 3.42
N PHE A 551 0.72 28.35 2.37
CA PHE A 551 1.52 27.13 2.18
C PHE A 551 3.01 27.45 2.15
N TRP A 552 3.44 28.41 1.33
CA TRP A 552 4.85 28.80 1.23
C TRP A 552 5.39 29.35 2.55
N LEU A 553 4.61 30.16 3.27
CA LEU A 553 4.96 30.65 4.59
C LEU A 553 5.18 29.49 5.58
N CYS A 554 4.25 28.54 5.64
CA CYS A 554 4.37 27.37 6.51
C CYS A 554 5.55 26.45 6.11
N ALA A 555 5.83 26.32 4.81
CA ALA A 555 6.98 25.56 4.30
C ALA A 555 8.31 26.20 4.71
N VAL A 556 8.44 27.52 4.60
CA VAL A 556 9.63 28.26 5.06
C VAL A 556 9.84 28.11 6.56
N ILE A 557 8.77 28.29 7.36
CA ILE A 557 8.83 28.09 8.82
C ILE A 557 9.30 26.67 9.15
N SER A 558 8.75 25.66 8.47
CA SER A 558 9.13 24.26 8.69
C SER A 558 10.61 24.00 8.36
N ALA A 559 11.11 24.58 7.27
CA ALA A 559 12.53 24.47 6.91
C ALA A 559 13.45 25.15 7.94
N LEU A 560 13.06 26.32 8.46
CA LEU A 560 13.79 26.99 9.55
C LEU A 560 13.76 26.17 10.85
N CYS A 561 12.65 25.50 11.15
CA CYS A 561 12.56 24.58 12.30
C CYS A 561 13.50 23.38 12.15
N LEU A 562 13.63 22.81 10.95
CA LEU A 562 14.58 21.71 10.69
C LEU A 562 16.03 22.16 10.83
N LEU A 563 16.36 23.33 10.30
CA LEU A 563 17.67 23.97 10.48
C LEU A 563 17.99 24.14 11.97
N ARG A 564 17.04 24.71 12.73
CA ARG A 564 17.19 24.93 14.16
C ARG A 564 17.34 23.61 14.92
N LEU A 565 16.59 22.57 14.55
CA LEU A 565 16.67 21.25 15.16
C LEU A 565 18.06 20.64 14.95
N ARG A 566 18.58 20.69 13.72
CA ARG A 566 19.92 20.20 13.39
C ARG A 566 21.00 20.92 14.17
N TRP A 567 20.95 22.26 14.17
CA TRP A 567 21.87 23.07 14.95
C TRP A 567 21.78 22.74 16.45
N ARG A 568 20.56 22.58 16.99
CA ARG A 568 20.37 22.22 18.40
C ARG A 568 21.02 20.88 18.74
N ILE A 569 20.83 19.85 17.92
CA ILE A 569 21.50 18.55 18.09
C ILE A 569 23.01 18.72 18.09
N ARG A 570 23.55 19.46 17.11
CA ARG A 570 24.98 19.73 17.02
C ARG A 570 25.53 20.38 18.29
N THR A 571 24.81 21.35 18.87
CA THR A 571 25.20 21.98 20.14
C THR A 571 25.06 21.06 21.34
N LEU A 572 23.99 20.25 21.42
CA LEU A 572 23.73 19.36 22.55
C LEU A 572 24.77 18.24 22.68
N PHE A 573 25.32 17.77 21.55
CA PHE A 573 26.32 16.71 21.51
C PHE A 573 27.72 17.21 21.16
N SER A 574 27.96 18.53 21.25
CA SER A 574 29.26 19.18 21.01
C SER A 574 29.90 18.81 19.65
N ILE A 575 29.09 18.60 18.62
CA ILE A 575 29.56 18.24 17.27
C ILE A 575 30.11 19.49 16.56
N PRO A 576 31.32 19.47 15.99
CA PRO A 576 31.89 20.61 15.26
C PRO A 576 31.10 20.89 13.98
N GLY A 577 31.02 22.17 13.58
CA GLY A 577 30.33 22.62 12.37
C GLY A 577 29.89 24.07 12.45
N SER A 578 29.32 24.59 11.36
CA SER A 578 28.84 25.98 11.26
C SER A 578 27.33 26.06 10.99
N HIS A 579 26.70 27.21 11.28
CA HIS A 579 25.28 27.43 10.93
C HIS A 579 25.03 27.38 9.42
N VAL A 580 26.01 27.81 8.62
CA VAL A 580 25.93 27.79 7.15
C VAL A 580 25.90 26.35 6.64
N GLU A 581 26.71 25.48 7.22
CA GLU A 581 26.71 24.05 6.93
C GLU A 581 25.38 23.39 7.30
N ASP A 582 24.84 23.70 8.49
CA ASP A 582 23.53 23.19 8.91
C ASP A 582 22.40 23.66 7.97
N ALA A 583 22.49 24.90 7.46
CA ALA A 583 21.56 25.46 6.48
C ALA A 583 21.69 24.73 5.14
N ALA A 584 22.90 24.61 4.60
CA ALA A 584 23.16 23.94 3.34
C ALA A 584 22.62 22.50 3.33
N PHE A 585 22.87 21.71 4.38
CA PHE A 585 22.36 20.33 4.43
C PHE A 585 20.86 20.24 4.64
N SER A 586 20.26 21.15 5.41
CA SER A 586 18.81 21.15 5.65
C SER A 586 18.02 21.55 4.41
N PHE A 587 18.55 22.45 3.57
CA PHE A 587 17.90 22.89 2.32
C PHE A 587 18.23 22.01 1.11
N CYS A 588 19.48 21.58 0.93
CA CYS A 588 19.89 20.84 -0.28
C CYS A 588 19.62 19.33 -0.20
N CYS A 589 19.57 18.73 1.00
CA CYS A 589 19.35 17.29 1.20
C CYS A 589 18.54 17.05 2.49
N GLY A 590 17.37 17.69 2.60
CA GLY A 590 16.59 17.71 3.84
C GLY A 590 16.29 16.32 4.41
N CYS A 591 15.94 15.35 3.57
CA CYS A 591 15.70 13.96 4.01
C CYS A 591 16.97 13.27 4.53
N CYS A 592 18.12 13.54 3.92
CA CYS A 592 19.43 13.01 4.31
C CYS A 592 19.84 13.58 5.68
N SER A 593 19.60 14.88 5.86
CA SER A 593 19.80 15.58 7.14
C SER A 593 18.92 15.01 8.25
N ILE A 594 17.63 14.80 7.96
CA ILE A 594 16.69 14.15 8.90
C ILE A 594 17.15 12.73 9.24
N ALA A 595 17.57 11.95 8.25
CA ALA A 595 18.03 10.58 8.46
C ALA A 595 19.31 10.53 9.31
N GLN A 596 20.25 11.44 9.06
CA GLN A 596 21.48 11.57 9.87
C GLN A 596 21.16 11.95 11.32
N MET A 597 20.28 12.93 11.53
CA MET A 597 19.83 13.31 12.88
C MET A 597 19.15 12.14 13.59
N ALA A 598 18.26 11.42 12.90
CA ALA A 598 17.57 10.25 13.42
C ALA A 598 18.52 9.12 13.82
N SER A 599 19.56 8.86 13.01
CA SER A 599 20.60 7.88 13.33
C SER A 599 21.43 8.31 14.54
N HIS A 600 21.77 9.59 14.63
CA HIS A 600 22.59 10.12 15.70
C HIS A 600 21.90 10.03 17.07
N VAL A 601 20.62 10.43 17.16
CA VAL A 601 19.86 10.36 18.42
C VAL A 601 19.20 8.99 18.65
N GLU A 602 19.42 8.07 17.72
CA GLU A 602 18.85 6.73 17.68
C GLU A 602 17.31 6.74 17.82
N SER A 603 16.63 7.65 17.10
CA SER A 603 15.17 7.81 17.21
C SER A 603 14.37 6.67 16.57
N TYR A 604 15.03 5.75 15.88
CA TYR A 604 14.44 4.57 15.23
C TYR A 604 15.20 3.30 15.60
N GLU A 605 14.62 2.15 15.28
CA GLU A 605 15.26 0.83 15.38
C GLU A 605 15.55 0.27 13.98
N PRO A 606 16.82 -0.05 13.64
CA PRO A 606 17.17 -0.62 12.34
C PRO A 606 16.36 -1.89 12.03
N GLY A 607 15.87 -2.04 10.81
CA GLY A 607 15.07 -3.19 10.38
C GLY A 607 13.61 -3.20 10.84
N THR A 608 13.20 -2.27 11.73
CA THR A 608 11.83 -2.19 12.25
C THR A 608 11.15 -0.88 11.85
N PHE A 609 10.06 -0.96 11.07
CA PHE A 609 9.29 0.22 10.68
C PHE A 609 8.32 0.64 11.80
N THR A 610 8.74 1.58 12.65
CA THR A 610 7.91 2.09 13.77
C THR A 610 7.51 3.54 13.54
N PHE A 611 6.23 3.86 13.69
CA PHE A 611 5.68 5.22 13.63
C PHE A 611 5.55 5.89 15.01
N ALA A 612 6.05 5.24 16.07
CA ALA A 612 5.99 5.75 17.44
C ALA A 612 7.34 6.37 17.85
N PRO A 613 7.36 7.33 18.78
CA PRO A 613 8.61 7.83 19.34
C PRO A 613 9.26 6.76 20.23
N ARG A 614 10.59 6.72 20.26
CA ARG A 614 11.32 6.04 21.34
C ARG A 614 11.25 6.89 22.62
N ALA A 615 11.53 6.27 23.77
CA ALA A 615 11.60 6.97 25.05
C ALA A 615 12.55 8.18 24.95
N THR A 616 12.30 9.26 25.68
CA THR A 616 13.21 10.40 25.73
C THR A 616 14.55 9.99 26.37
N LEU A 617 15.67 10.54 25.90
CA LEU A 617 16.99 10.31 26.47
C LEU A 617 17.04 10.85 27.91
N GLN A 618 17.61 10.09 28.85
CA GLN A 618 17.73 10.51 30.24
C GLN A 618 18.68 11.71 30.34
N GLY A 619 18.32 12.75 31.08
CA GLY A 619 19.08 14.00 31.15
C GLY A 619 18.73 15.05 30.07
N TYR A 620 17.89 14.72 29.10
CA TYR A 620 17.37 15.66 28.09
C TYR A 620 15.86 15.93 28.22
N SER A 621 15.21 15.36 29.24
CA SER A 621 13.83 15.72 29.58
C SER A 621 13.79 17.14 30.14
N LEU A 622 13.05 18.04 29.48
CA LEU A 622 12.62 19.30 30.09
C LEU A 622 11.72 18.95 31.28
N ASN A 623 12.18 19.21 32.51
CA ASN A 623 11.30 19.27 33.68
C ASN A 623 10.38 20.49 33.57
#